data_AF-A0A6A8N2E8-F1
#
_entry.id   AF-A0A6A8N2E8-F1
#
_cell.length_a   1.000
_cell.length_b   1.000
_cell.length_c   1.000
_cell.angle_alpha   90.00
_cell.angle_beta   90.00
_cell.angle_gamma   90.00
#
_symmetry.space_group_name_H-M   'P 1'
#
loop_
_entity.id
_entity.type
_entity.pdbx_description
1 polymer ?
#
loop_
_entity_poly.entity_id
_entity_poly.type
_entity_poly.pdbx_seq_one_letter_code
_entity_poly.pdbx_strand_id
1 'polypeptide(L)'
;MRRLLLLVILFFNLGVLPSYASGNVIIDRLTTQDAEDLNIVIPYEVPPGFHSITIEVYDDAGTVNEKEIPFCKNLDGEIHWDNICTDVVEIMPLDELLKITDRDELPAYDPAQEPKKSNGLAISAFAALALLSSAAQSRSGGGQSERSDQVDQPDQPDNGEGADGGDEGPDELTEVESEGLEAFEREEGWGDRSRTWRNRYTERTDEWMERFTHWSSKYSPLLARTSVDGSYTRAIFGSWALASVPLGLLLGIRALRDTGAQALAPSLITVIAIVAIGIIDALGGFIAAVIFFTGVLITGHITSRGELLTVAGLILIFFAPALLASAVRPLRRLVSNKDEGWERITDYALATLLTGWTVDKMVNALNGFGSVQLPITYKATEIAIASSVFVALRVIGEDIATYHYPVRLAHVTIELEDPTLRQRATTSIFKTFLFLALASPFVGVNVQLLLGALLFVLPFIGDLTIAERLPKFSFVYRLIPQRTFKVIVMVFVGALFGAWMQGLFSSPADFLKWSFVLLAIPGLIFSVLEWFSDEPDKDWKESKSGRWTYRILGVIIFLLTVQMVRGVDLSAWILGLSSG
;
A
#
# COMPACT_ATOMS: atom_id res chain seq x y z
N MET A 1 -26.92 3.55 83.20
CA MET A 1 -25.52 4.02 83.06
C MET A 1 -24.81 3.29 81.90
N ARG A 2 -25.34 3.37 80.67
CA ARG A 2 -24.78 2.71 79.47
C ARG A 2 -24.54 3.68 78.31
N ARG A 3 -24.71 5.00 78.55
CA ARG A 3 -24.48 6.07 77.57
C ARG A 3 -23.23 6.92 77.86
N LEU A 4 -22.55 6.70 78.99
CA LEU A 4 -21.31 7.42 79.33
C LEU A 4 -20.04 6.65 78.93
N LEU A 5 -20.12 5.33 78.70
CA LEU A 5 -18.96 4.50 78.32
C LEU A 5 -18.66 4.55 76.81
N LEU A 6 -19.64 4.93 75.98
CA LEU A 6 -19.47 5.07 74.53
C LEU A 6 -18.85 6.42 74.12
N LEU A 7 -18.88 7.43 75.00
CA LEU A 7 -18.24 8.73 74.75
C LEU A 7 -16.73 8.71 75.04
N VAL A 8 -16.24 7.79 75.88
CA VAL A 8 -14.80 7.66 76.18
C VAL A 8 -14.06 6.83 75.12
N ILE A 9 -14.74 5.91 74.43
CA ILE A 9 -14.17 5.15 73.31
C ILE A 9 -14.16 5.97 72.01
N LEU A 10 -15.06 6.95 71.87
CA LEU A 10 -15.06 7.90 70.74
C LEU A 10 -13.97 8.99 70.87
N PHE A 11 -13.53 9.31 72.09
CA PHE A 11 -12.51 10.35 72.33
C PHE A 11 -11.07 9.84 72.31
N PHE A 12 -10.85 8.52 72.32
CA PHE A 12 -9.50 7.93 72.20
C PHE A 12 -9.09 7.57 70.76
N ASN A 13 -9.97 7.77 69.77
CA ASN A 13 -9.65 7.63 68.34
C ASN A 13 -9.33 8.97 67.64
N LEU A 14 -9.26 10.08 68.38
CA LEU A 14 -9.03 11.44 67.83
C LEU A 14 -7.77 12.09 68.39
N GLY A 15 -6.80 11.29 68.83
CA GLY A 15 -5.62 11.76 69.57
C GLY A 15 -4.30 11.15 69.12
N VAL A 16 -4.08 10.95 67.82
CA VAL A 16 -2.73 10.91 67.24
C VAL A 16 -2.75 11.74 65.97
N LEU A 17 -1.87 12.73 65.96
CA LEU A 17 -1.69 13.78 64.98
C LEU A 17 -1.54 13.20 63.56
N PRO A 18 -1.99 13.87 62.48
CA PRO A 18 -1.43 13.60 61.17
C PRO A 18 0.05 13.99 61.26
N SER A 19 0.93 13.00 61.27
CA SER A 19 2.29 13.23 60.81
C SER A 19 2.15 13.65 59.36
N TYR A 20 2.27 14.96 59.10
CA TYR A 20 2.57 15.46 57.78
C TYR A 20 3.94 14.91 57.39
N ALA A 21 3.95 13.71 56.80
CA ALA A 21 5.03 13.34 55.93
C ALA A 21 4.78 14.11 54.64
N SER A 22 5.29 15.34 54.56
CA SER A 22 5.56 15.96 53.27
C SER A 22 6.65 15.12 52.61
N GLY A 23 6.26 14.01 51.99
CA GLY A 23 7.11 13.29 51.06
C GLY A 23 7.33 14.21 49.87
N ASN A 24 8.29 15.12 50.01
CA ASN A 24 8.90 15.71 48.83
C ASN A 24 9.51 14.53 48.07
N VAL A 25 9.03 14.27 46.85
CA VAL A 25 9.75 13.41 45.91
C VAL A 25 11.00 14.19 45.51
N ILE A 26 12.09 14.03 46.27
CA ILE A 26 13.40 14.64 45.99
C ILE A 26 14.14 13.70 45.02
N ILE A 27 13.53 13.39 43.89
CA ILE A 27 14.18 12.65 42.81
C ILE A 27 13.87 13.44 41.54
N ASP A 28 14.84 14.21 41.07
CA ASP A 28 14.74 14.96 39.80
C ASP A 28 15.16 14.10 38.60
N ARG A 29 15.95 13.04 38.82
CA ARG A 29 16.34 12.01 37.85
C ARG A 29 16.62 10.71 38.58
N LEU A 30 16.23 9.58 37.99
CA LEU A 30 16.62 8.26 38.47
C LEU A 30 17.99 7.88 37.90
N THR A 31 18.84 7.24 38.68
CA THR A 31 19.98 6.48 38.12
C THR A 31 19.53 5.06 37.77
N THR A 32 20.32 4.33 36.98
CA THR A 32 20.04 2.91 36.69
C THR A 32 19.91 2.08 37.97
N GLN A 33 20.71 2.39 39.00
CA GLN A 33 20.62 1.73 40.31
C GLN A 33 19.33 2.07 41.05
N ASP A 34 18.89 3.33 41.03
CA ASP A 34 17.62 3.73 41.67
C ASP A 34 16.40 3.09 40.97
N ALA A 35 16.46 2.93 39.64
CA ALA A 35 15.41 2.27 38.87
C ALA A 35 15.34 0.75 39.17
N GLU A 36 16.49 0.09 39.34
CA GLU A 36 16.58 -1.31 39.77
C GLU A 36 16.06 -1.49 41.21
N ASP A 37 16.42 -0.59 42.12
CA ASP A 37 15.97 -0.62 43.52
C ASP A 37 14.46 -0.38 43.66
N LEU A 38 13.88 0.45 42.80
CA LEU A 38 12.43 0.69 42.71
C LEU A 38 11.69 -0.35 41.85
N ASN A 39 12.41 -1.34 41.28
CA ASN A 39 11.88 -2.37 40.39
C ASN A 39 11.05 -1.80 39.23
N ILE A 40 11.51 -0.68 38.66
CA ILE A 40 10.85 -0.02 37.53
C ILE A 40 11.26 -0.75 36.25
N VAL A 41 10.33 -1.52 35.68
CA VAL A 41 10.53 -2.24 34.42
C VAL A 41 9.82 -1.49 33.31
N ILE A 42 10.58 -0.94 32.35
CA ILE A 42 10.01 -0.37 31.13
C ILE A 42 9.62 -1.51 30.20
N PRO A 43 8.36 -1.56 29.71
CA PRO A 43 7.93 -2.59 28.78
C PRO A 43 8.82 -2.63 27.54
N TYR A 44 9.08 -3.84 27.04
CA TYR A 44 9.90 -4.02 25.84
C TYR A 44 9.33 -3.27 24.63
N GLU A 45 8.00 -3.21 24.58
CA GLU A 45 7.19 -2.57 23.54
C GLU A 45 7.38 -1.05 23.40
N VAL A 46 7.93 -0.38 24.42
CA VAL A 46 8.16 1.08 24.36
C VAL A 46 9.13 1.36 23.20
N PRO A 47 8.75 2.18 22.21
CA PRO A 47 9.61 2.48 21.06
C PRO A 47 10.83 3.31 21.48
N PRO A 48 11.92 3.32 20.69
CA PRO A 48 12.99 4.28 20.91
C PRO A 48 12.48 5.73 20.86
N GLY A 49 13.10 6.62 21.65
CA GLY A 49 12.71 8.02 21.73
C GLY A 49 12.74 8.56 23.16
N PHE A 50 12.23 9.78 23.32
CA PHE A 50 12.09 10.45 24.61
C PHE A 50 10.74 10.11 25.23
N HIS A 51 10.76 9.71 26.49
CA HIS A 51 9.60 9.24 27.25
C HIS A 51 9.63 9.83 28.64
N SER A 52 8.53 9.66 29.37
CA SER A 52 8.47 10.02 30.78
C SER A 52 7.68 8.99 31.58
N ILE A 53 8.01 8.89 32.86
CA ILE A 53 7.27 8.09 33.83
C ILE A 53 6.65 9.04 34.83
N THR A 54 5.35 8.91 35.03
CA THR A 54 4.65 9.59 36.09
C THR A 54 4.63 8.72 37.33
N ILE A 55 5.25 9.19 38.42
CA ILE A 55 5.16 8.56 39.73
C ILE A 55 4.09 9.29 40.53
N GLU A 56 3.01 8.59 40.84
CA GLU A 56 1.90 9.08 41.67
C GLU A 56 1.99 8.46 43.07
N VAL A 57 2.00 9.32 44.09
CA VAL A 57 1.99 8.90 45.50
C VAL A 57 0.60 9.10 46.07
N TYR A 58 0.02 8.06 46.65
CA TYR A 58 -1.34 8.05 47.20
C TYR A 58 -1.34 8.01 48.73
N ASP A 59 -2.30 8.69 49.37
CA ASP A 59 -2.69 8.46 50.77
C ASP A 59 -4.14 7.94 50.87
N ASP A 60 -4.61 7.71 52.11
CA ASP A 60 -5.97 7.21 52.40
C ASP A 60 -7.12 8.14 51.90
N ALA A 61 -6.81 9.33 51.38
CA ALA A 61 -7.75 10.33 50.85
C ALA A 61 -7.60 10.59 49.33
N GLY A 62 -6.58 10.06 48.64
CA GLY A 62 -6.40 10.19 47.18
C GLY A 62 -4.95 10.41 46.74
N THR A 63 -4.75 10.94 45.52
CA THR A 63 -3.41 11.25 44.97
C THR A 63 -2.83 12.50 45.64
N VAL A 64 -1.67 12.36 46.29
CA VAL A 64 -1.03 13.40 47.11
C VAL A 64 0.08 14.14 46.36
N ASN A 65 0.80 13.47 45.47
CA ASN A 65 1.89 14.08 44.71
C ASN A 65 2.11 13.35 43.38
N GLU A 66 2.37 14.10 42.32
CA GLU A 66 2.65 13.60 40.97
C GLU A 66 4.01 14.17 40.53
N LYS A 67 4.91 13.30 40.09
CA LYS A 67 6.22 13.72 39.55
C LYS A 67 6.51 12.97 38.26
N GLU A 68 6.84 13.74 37.23
CA GLU A 68 7.25 13.23 35.94
C GLU A 68 8.78 13.10 35.88
N ILE A 69 9.28 11.91 35.53
CA ILE A 69 10.70 11.61 35.38
C ILE A 69 10.96 11.27 33.91
N PRO A 70 11.67 12.13 33.16
CA PRO A 70 11.97 11.87 31.77
C PRO A 70 13.10 10.84 31.64
N PHE A 71 13.03 10.00 30.61
CA PHE A 71 14.07 9.06 30.21
C PHE A 71 14.05 8.92 28.68
N CYS A 72 15.16 8.50 28.08
CA CYS A 72 15.17 8.18 26.66
C CYS A 72 15.58 6.73 26.43
N LYS A 73 15.02 6.12 25.38
CA LYS A 73 15.40 4.79 24.90
C LYS A 73 16.12 4.95 23.57
N ASN A 74 17.34 4.45 23.49
CA ASN A 74 18.15 4.53 22.26
C ASN A 74 17.69 3.50 21.21
N LEU A 75 18.26 3.54 20.01
CA LEU A 75 17.91 2.65 18.88
C LEU A 75 18.34 1.19 19.10
N ASP A 76 19.28 0.96 20.02
CA ASP A 76 19.72 -0.37 20.44
C ASP A 76 18.81 -0.99 21.52
N GLY A 77 17.91 -0.19 22.09
CA GLY A 77 16.93 -0.61 23.10
C GLY A 77 17.36 -0.38 24.55
N GLU A 78 18.50 0.26 24.78
CA GLU A 78 19.01 0.64 26.09
C GLU A 78 18.28 1.88 26.63
N ILE A 79 18.07 1.90 27.95
CA ILE A 79 17.35 2.97 28.66
C ILE A 79 18.37 3.92 29.30
N HIS A 80 18.28 5.20 28.94
CA HIS A 80 19.11 6.28 29.46
C HIS A 80 18.25 7.20 30.33
N TRP A 81 18.40 7.07 31.64
CA TRP A 81 17.64 7.81 32.65
C TRP A 81 18.07 9.26 32.84
N ASP A 82 19.20 9.65 32.25
CA ASP A 82 19.63 11.05 32.17
C ASP A 82 18.93 11.84 31.05
N ASN A 83 18.09 11.15 30.27
CA ASN A 83 17.34 11.68 29.13
C ASN A 83 18.24 12.22 28.02
N ILE A 84 19.44 11.64 27.83
CA ILE A 84 20.40 12.01 26.79
C ILE A 84 20.64 10.82 25.86
N CYS A 85 20.08 10.90 24.65
CA CYS A 85 20.29 9.91 23.60
C CYS A 85 20.78 10.63 22.33
N THR A 86 21.97 10.30 21.85
CA THR A 86 22.61 10.99 20.70
C THR A 86 22.09 10.52 19.34
N ASP A 87 21.40 9.38 19.32
CA ASP A 87 20.95 8.63 18.15
C ASP A 87 19.45 8.77 17.86
N VAL A 88 18.70 9.44 18.74
CA VAL A 88 17.26 9.71 18.58
C VAL A 88 17.00 11.22 18.54
N VAL A 89 15.93 11.60 17.84
CA VAL A 89 15.52 12.99 17.66
C VAL A 89 14.08 13.09 18.14
N GLU A 90 13.74 14.18 18.83
CA GLU A 90 12.39 14.38 19.32
C GLU A 90 11.37 14.44 18.17
N ILE A 91 10.29 13.66 18.29
CA ILE A 91 9.18 13.67 17.32
C ILE A 91 8.30 14.87 17.65
N MET A 92 8.40 15.91 16.82
CA MET A 92 7.76 17.20 17.05
C MET A 92 6.26 17.12 16.77
N PRO A 93 5.40 17.75 17.60
CA PRO A 93 3.97 17.78 17.36
C PRO A 93 3.61 18.57 16.09
N LEU A 94 2.46 18.26 15.50
CA LEU A 94 2.03 18.81 14.21
C LEU A 94 1.97 20.35 14.20
N ASP A 95 1.52 20.99 15.28
CA ASP A 95 1.36 22.44 15.35
C ASP A 95 2.68 23.20 15.33
N GLU A 96 3.77 22.58 15.78
CA GLU A 96 5.13 23.12 15.67
C GLU A 96 5.70 22.89 14.28
N LEU A 97 5.54 21.69 13.72
CA LEU A 97 5.99 21.37 12.35
C LEU A 97 5.32 22.27 11.30
N LEU A 98 4.05 22.65 11.49
CA LEU A 98 3.34 23.57 10.59
C LEU A 98 3.88 25.01 10.61
N LYS A 99 4.67 25.40 11.62
CA LYS A 99 5.31 26.72 11.69
C LYS A 99 6.58 26.78 10.85
N ILE A 100 7.17 25.62 10.54
CA ILE A 100 8.40 25.49 9.77
C ILE A 100 8.05 25.44 8.28
N THR A 101 8.46 26.45 7.53
CA THR A 101 8.21 26.53 6.08
C THR A 101 9.38 26.03 5.25
N ASP A 102 10.60 26.12 5.78
CA ASP A 102 11.81 25.69 5.09
C ASP A 102 12.15 24.26 5.43
N ARG A 103 12.42 23.45 4.41
CA ARG A 103 12.70 22.02 4.55
C ARG A 103 13.90 21.76 5.45
N ASP A 104 14.94 22.57 5.32
CA ASP A 104 16.22 22.34 6.02
C ASP A 104 16.14 22.65 7.52
N GLU A 105 15.10 23.34 7.95
CA GLU A 105 14.80 23.59 9.36
C GLU A 105 13.94 22.47 9.99
N LEU A 106 13.42 21.53 9.18
CA LEU A 106 12.64 20.42 9.70
C LEU A 106 13.52 19.47 10.53
N PRO A 107 13.00 18.97 11.68
CA PRO A 107 13.70 17.98 12.48
C PRO A 107 14.03 16.73 11.66
N ALA A 108 15.22 16.16 11.88
CA ALA A 108 15.60 14.91 11.28
C ALA A 108 14.66 13.77 11.72
N TYR A 109 14.51 12.77 10.85
CA TYR A 109 13.70 11.59 11.11
C TYR A 109 14.50 10.31 10.86
N ASP A 110 14.52 9.42 11.84
CA ASP A 110 15.06 8.06 11.70
C ASP A 110 13.92 7.04 11.76
N PRO A 111 13.69 6.25 10.70
CA PRO A 111 12.69 5.17 10.69
C PRO A 111 12.85 4.12 11.80
N ALA A 112 14.05 4.00 12.39
CA ALA A 112 14.31 3.11 13.52
C ALA A 112 13.64 3.53 14.84
N GLN A 113 13.22 4.79 14.96
CA GLN A 113 12.47 5.27 16.12
C GLN A 113 11.02 4.75 16.12
N GLU A 114 10.45 4.45 14.94
CA GLU A 114 9.09 3.92 14.82
C GLU A 114 9.08 2.52 14.13
N PRO A 115 9.66 1.48 14.76
CA PRO A 115 9.89 0.17 14.10
C PRO A 115 8.60 -0.52 13.66
N LYS A 116 7.53 -0.45 14.45
CA LYS A 116 6.20 -0.99 14.10
C LYS A 116 5.65 -0.32 12.83
N LYS A 117 5.79 0.99 12.73
CA LYS A 117 5.35 1.78 11.56
C LYS A 117 6.20 1.43 10.35
N SER A 118 7.52 1.45 10.48
CA SER A 118 8.49 1.13 9.42
C SER A 118 8.32 -0.28 8.84
N ASN A 119 8.02 -1.28 9.67
CA ASN A 119 7.68 -2.62 9.20
C ASN A 119 6.40 -2.64 8.34
N GLY A 120 5.34 -1.95 8.81
CA GLY A 120 4.10 -1.80 8.04
C GLY A 120 4.31 -1.10 6.69
N LEU A 121 5.21 -0.12 6.65
CA LEU A 121 5.62 0.56 5.42
C LEU A 121 6.31 -0.41 4.45
N ALA A 122 7.26 -1.23 4.92
CA ALA A 122 7.96 -2.22 4.11
C ALA A 122 6.98 -3.22 3.46
N ILE A 123 6.06 -3.78 4.25
CA ILE A 123 5.03 -4.71 3.75
C ILE A 123 4.18 -4.07 2.65
N SER A 124 3.73 -2.82 2.87
CA SER A 124 2.94 -2.10 1.87
C SER A 124 3.71 -1.80 0.59
N ALA A 125 5.01 -1.50 0.69
CA ALA A 125 5.87 -1.21 -0.45
C ALA A 125 6.07 -2.47 -1.31
N PHE A 126 6.31 -3.63 -0.69
CA PHE A 126 6.37 -4.91 -1.41
C PHE A 126 5.06 -5.24 -2.12
N ALA A 127 3.93 -5.05 -1.44
CA ALA A 127 2.61 -5.30 -2.02
C ALA A 127 2.30 -4.34 -3.19
N ALA A 128 2.61 -3.06 -3.04
CA ALA A 128 2.43 -2.06 -4.09
C ALA A 128 3.33 -2.33 -5.30
N LEU A 129 4.60 -2.71 -5.07
CA LEU A 129 5.52 -3.10 -6.14
C LEU A 129 5.02 -4.35 -6.87
N ALA A 130 4.49 -5.35 -6.16
CA ALA A 130 3.90 -6.54 -6.77
C ALA A 130 2.68 -6.20 -7.64
N LEU A 131 1.77 -5.35 -7.15
CA LEU A 131 0.59 -4.91 -7.90
C LEU A 131 0.95 -4.09 -9.16
N LEU A 132 1.87 -3.13 -9.02
CA LEU A 132 2.34 -2.34 -10.17
C LEU A 132 3.14 -3.20 -11.16
N SER A 133 3.74 -4.29 -10.69
CA SER A 133 4.53 -5.18 -11.53
C SER A 133 3.67 -5.97 -12.52
N SER A 134 2.47 -6.38 -12.08
CA SER A 134 1.55 -7.16 -12.88
C SER A 134 0.70 -6.30 -13.82
N ALA A 135 0.30 -5.10 -13.36
CA ALA A 135 -0.41 -4.12 -14.18
C ALA A 135 0.39 -3.63 -15.40
N ALA A 136 1.72 -3.80 -15.38
CA ALA A 136 2.62 -3.42 -16.47
C ALA A 136 2.94 -4.57 -17.44
N GLN A 137 2.46 -5.81 -17.18
CA GLN A 137 2.88 -7.01 -17.89
C GLN A 137 1.74 -7.90 -18.42
N SER A 138 0.47 -7.52 -18.26
CA SER A 138 -0.66 -8.38 -18.61
C SER A 138 -0.63 -8.92 -20.04
N ARG A 139 -0.56 -10.25 -20.15
CA ARG A 139 -0.90 -11.02 -21.36
C ARG A 139 -2.38 -10.87 -21.69
N SER A 140 -2.72 -10.73 -22.97
CA SER A 140 -4.10 -10.88 -23.46
C SER A 140 -4.42 -12.37 -23.62
N GLY A 141 -5.16 -12.93 -22.66
CA GLY A 141 -5.66 -14.30 -22.75
C GLY A 141 -6.81 -14.38 -23.75
N GLY A 142 -6.56 -14.98 -24.92
CA GLY A 142 -7.58 -15.25 -25.93
C GLY A 142 -8.67 -16.19 -25.41
N GLY A 143 -9.82 -15.62 -25.05
CA GLY A 143 -11.05 -16.39 -24.82
C GLY A 143 -11.58 -16.96 -26.13
N GLN A 144 -11.37 -18.26 -26.35
CA GLN A 144 -12.15 -19.06 -27.30
C GLN A 144 -13.63 -18.96 -26.93
N SER A 145 -14.38 -18.15 -27.68
CA SER A 145 -15.83 -18.25 -27.70
C SER A 145 -16.21 -19.44 -28.57
N GLU A 146 -16.70 -20.52 -27.94
CA GLU A 146 -17.46 -21.56 -28.60
C GLU A 146 -18.70 -20.94 -29.25
N ARG A 147 -18.59 -20.63 -30.54
CA ARG A 147 -19.72 -20.23 -31.36
C ARG A 147 -20.46 -21.49 -31.82
N SER A 148 -21.56 -21.80 -31.12
CA SER A 148 -22.55 -22.76 -31.60
C SER A 148 -23.37 -22.12 -32.74
N ASP A 149 -22.91 -22.27 -33.99
CA ASP A 149 -23.75 -22.04 -35.17
C ASP A 149 -24.04 -23.38 -35.85
N GLN A 150 -25.30 -23.78 -35.80
CA GLN A 150 -25.88 -24.96 -36.41
C GLN A 150 -26.65 -24.52 -37.66
N VAL A 151 -26.07 -24.64 -38.87
CA VAL A 151 -26.80 -24.76 -40.15
C VAL A 151 -25.95 -25.53 -41.19
N ASP A 152 -26.62 -26.43 -41.92
CA ASP A 152 -26.17 -27.53 -42.79
C ASP A 152 -25.32 -27.23 -44.06
N GLN A 153 -24.50 -28.25 -44.42
CA GLN A 153 -24.26 -28.86 -45.77
C GLN A 153 -23.03 -28.45 -46.66
N PRO A 154 -22.55 -29.32 -47.61
CA PRO A 154 -21.43 -30.27 -47.39
C PRO A 154 -20.26 -30.27 -48.44
N ASP A 155 -19.19 -31.01 -48.10
CA ASP A 155 -18.14 -31.70 -48.90
C ASP A 155 -17.22 -30.97 -49.91
N GLN A 156 -15.92 -30.87 -49.56
CA GLN A 156 -14.80 -31.44 -50.34
C GLN A 156 -13.45 -31.46 -49.57
N PRO A 157 -12.55 -32.42 -49.83
CA PRO A 157 -11.32 -32.62 -49.05
C PRO A 157 -10.06 -32.02 -49.69
N ASP A 158 -9.06 -31.79 -48.85
CA ASP A 158 -7.67 -32.29 -49.00
C ASP A 158 -6.52 -31.25 -48.86
N ASN A 159 -5.56 -31.65 -48.03
CA ASN A 159 -4.14 -31.30 -47.92
C ASN A 159 -3.64 -29.90 -47.54
N GLY A 160 -3.05 -29.84 -46.34
CA GLY A 160 -2.04 -28.87 -45.96
C GLY A 160 -1.39 -29.24 -44.63
N GLU A 161 -0.40 -30.14 -44.67
CA GLU A 161 0.54 -30.33 -43.56
C GLU A 161 1.23 -29.00 -43.23
N GLY A 162 1.08 -28.54 -41.99
CA GLY A 162 1.75 -27.38 -41.43
C GLY A 162 1.90 -27.60 -39.95
N ALA A 163 3.02 -28.22 -39.57
CA ALA A 163 3.46 -28.27 -38.19
C ALA A 163 3.71 -26.83 -37.70
N ASP A 164 2.98 -26.40 -36.67
CA ASP A 164 3.41 -25.29 -35.83
C ASP A 164 3.06 -25.63 -34.38
N GLY A 165 4.07 -26.11 -33.66
CA GLY A 165 4.05 -26.22 -32.22
C GLY A 165 4.36 -24.85 -31.64
N GLY A 166 3.31 -24.11 -31.29
CA GLY A 166 3.40 -22.82 -30.62
C GLY A 166 3.38 -22.99 -29.10
N ASP A 167 4.58 -22.83 -28.54
CA ASP A 167 4.97 -22.61 -27.14
C ASP A 167 3.89 -22.00 -26.21
N GLU A 168 3.29 -22.83 -25.35
CA GLU A 168 2.45 -22.41 -24.21
C GLU A 168 3.22 -22.69 -22.89
N GLY A 169 4.09 -21.76 -22.51
CA GLY A 169 4.87 -21.80 -21.26
C GLY A 169 4.18 -21.02 -20.11
N PRO A 170 4.08 -21.60 -18.90
CA PRO A 170 3.49 -20.94 -17.73
C PRO A 170 4.51 -19.99 -17.10
N ASP A 171 4.48 -18.73 -17.54
CA ASP A 171 5.26 -17.61 -16.99
C ASP A 171 4.31 -16.69 -16.20
N GLU A 172 4.06 -16.95 -14.91
CA GLU A 172 3.09 -16.17 -14.10
C GLU A 172 3.62 -15.76 -12.70
N LEU A 173 4.93 -15.58 -12.51
CA LEU A 173 5.48 -15.44 -11.14
C LEU A 173 5.62 -14.00 -10.62
N THR A 174 5.29 -13.01 -11.42
CA THR A 174 4.97 -11.66 -10.92
C THR A 174 3.66 -11.12 -11.49
N GLU A 175 2.87 -12.00 -12.11
CA GLU A 175 1.57 -11.68 -12.64
C GLU A 175 0.52 -11.98 -11.56
N VAL A 176 0.09 -10.93 -10.87
CA VAL A 176 -1.33 -10.85 -10.55
C VAL A 176 -1.98 -10.48 -11.87
N GLU A 177 -2.43 -11.48 -12.63
CA GLU A 177 -3.18 -11.32 -13.87
C GLU A 177 -4.27 -10.24 -13.67
N SER A 178 -3.90 -8.99 -13.98
CA SER A 178 -4.87 -7.94 -14.19
C SER A 178 -5.20 -8.12 -15.64
N GLU A 179 -6.27 -8.86 -15.89
CA GLU A 179 -6.91 -8.94 -17.19
C GLU A 179 -6.81 -7.56 -17.83
N GLY A 180 -6.33 -7.53 -19.08
CA GLY A 180 -6.34 -6.32 -19.89
C GLY A 180 -7.70 -5.64 -19.75
N LEU A 181 -7.78 -4.36 -20.07
CA LEU A 181 -9.10 -3.74 -20.11
C LEU A 181 -9.86 -4.41 -21.27
N GLU A 182 -10.54 -5.51 -21.02
CA GLU A 182 -11.15 -6.31 -22.07
C GLU A 182 -12.45 -5.64 -22.49
N ALA A 183 -12.52 -5.37 -23.77
CA ALA A 183 -13.64 -4.76 -24.43
C ALA A 183 -14.60 -5.86 -24.88
N PHE A 184 -15.57 -6.21 -24.03
CA PHE A 184 -16.64 -7.11 -24.47
C PHE A 184 -17.52 -6.41 -25.52
N GLU A 185 -17.58 -6.96 -26.74
CA GLU A 185 -18.54 -6.50 -27.75
C GLU A 185 -19.97 -6.78 -27.26
N ARG A 186 -20.77 -5.71 -27.12
CA ARG A 186 -22.18 -5.80 -26.76
C ARG A 186 -23.05 -4.97 -27.70
N GLU A 187 -24.35 -5.20 -27.60
CA GLU A 187 -25.36 -4.30 -28.13
C GLU A 187 -25.21 -2.89 -27.54
N GLU A 188 -25.56 -1.89 -28.34
CA GLU A 188 -25.49 -0.48 -27.96
C GLU A 188 -26.22 -0.20 -26.64
N GLY A 189 -25.48 0.33 -25.67
CA GLY A 189 -26.07 0.89 -24.46
C GLY A 189 -26.69 2.26 -24.73
N TRP A 190 -27.46 2.77 -23.76
CA TRP A 190 -28.00 4.14 -23.88
C TRP A 190 -26.88 5.21 -23.91
N GLY A 191 -25.80 5.01 -23.17
CA GLY A 191 -24.63 5.89 -23.17
C GLY A 191 -23.95 5.99 -24.54
N ASP A 192 -24.01 4.93 -25.35
CA ASP A 192 -23.53 4.92 -26.75
C ASP A 192 -24.39 5.82 -27.66
N ARG A 193 -25.53 6.35 -27.19
CA ARG A 193 -26.34 7.33 -27.93
C ARG A 193 -26.23 8.74 -27.35
N SER A 194 -25.29 8.96 -26.45
CA SER A 194 -25.08 10.22 -25.73
C SER A 194 -24.58 11.36 -26.65
N ARG A 195 -24.75 12.60 -26.16
CA ARG A 195 -24.21 13.79 -26.84
C ARG A 195 -22.70 13.95 -26.65
N THR A 196 -22.13 13.36 -25.60
CA THR A 196 -20.69 13.39 -25.31
C THR A 196 -19.90 12.64 -26.37
N TRP A 197 -20.40 11.48 -26.83
CA TRP A 197 -19.76 10.76 -27.94
C TRP A 197 -19.96 11.47 -29.28
N ARG A 198 -21.19 11.92 -29.61
CA ARG A 198 -21.48 12.67 -30.85
C ARG A 198 -20.84 14.07 -30.92
N ASN A 199 -20.04 14.46 -29.93
CA ASN A 199 -19.34 15.73 -29.96
C ASN A 199 -18.23 15.72 -31.03
N ARG A 200 -18.12 16.79 -31.80
CA ARG A 200 -17.19 16.92 -32.95
C ARG A 200 -15.70 16.75 -32.61
N TYR A 201 -15.35 16.85 -31.33
CA TYR A 201 -13.98 16.78 -30.86
C TYR A 201 -13.61 15.39 -30.36
N THR A 202 -14.59 14.55 -30.03
CA THR A 202 -14.36 13.26 -29.37
C THR A 202 -13.49 12.34 -30.22
N GLU A 203 -13.85 12.14 -31.49
CA GLU A 203 -13.06 11.33 -32.44
C GLU A 203 -11.60 11.80 -32.53
N ARG A 204 -11.37 13.11 -32.68
CA ARG A 204 -10.02 13.68 -32.75
C ARG A 204 -9.21 13.45 -31.47
N THR A 205 -9.87 13.57 -30.31
CA THR A 205 -9.21 13.34 -29.02
C THR A 205 -8.89 11.87 -28.79
N ASP A 206 -9.73 10.96 -29.30
CA ASP A 206 -9.48 9.53 -29.21
C ASP A 206 -8.29 9.12 -30.07
N GLU A 207 -8.26 9.55 -31.33
CA GLU A 207 -7.12 9.30 -32.23
C GLU A 207 -5.80 9.85 -31.67
N TRP A 208 -5.85 11.00 -30.99
CA TRP A 208 -4.66 11.57 -30.35
C TRP A 208 -4.19 10.70 -29.20
N MET A 209 -5.11 10.25 -28.34
CA MET A 209 -4.81 9.35 -27.22
C MET A 209 -4.30 7.98 -27.69
N GLU A 210 -4.87 7.44 -28.76
CA GLU A 210 -4.43 6.18 -29.38
C GLU A 210 -2.99 6.30 -29.88
N ARG A 211 -2.71 7.35 -30.65
CA ARG A 211 -1.34 7.64 -31.13
C ARG A 211 -0.36 7.86 -29.98
N PHE A 212 -0.76 8.59 -28.94
CA PHE A 212 0.07 8.81 -27.75
C PHE A 212 0.34 7.50 -26.99
N THR A 213 -0.66 6.63 -26.89
CA THR A 213 -0.54 5.33 -26.22
C THR A 213 0.40 4.40 -26.98
N HIS A 214 0.26 4.25 -28.31
CA HIS A 214 1.18 3.45 -29.11
C HIS A 214 2.59 4.02 -29.18
N TRP A 215 2.74 5.35 -29.09
CA TRP A 215 4.05 5.98 -28.99
C TRP A 215 4.69 5.69 -27.63
N SER A 216 3.94 5.85 -26.54
CA SER A 216 4.45 5.64 -25.18
C SER A 216 4.75 4.18 -24.88
N SER A 217 3.98 3.22 -25.43
CA SER A 217 4.19 1.78 -25.22
C SER A 217 5.56 1.29 -25.68
N LYS A 218 6.13 1.94 -26.71
CA LYS A 218 7.48 1.65 -27.22
C LYS A 218 8.57 1.96 -26.20
N TYR A 219 8.37 2.96 -25.35
CA TYR A 219 9.39 3.46 -24.41
C TYR A 219 9.11 3.07 -22.96
N SER A 220 7.84 3.13 -22.55
CA SER A 220 7.43 2.90 -21.17
C SER A 220 6.03 2.27 -21.15
N PRO A 221 5.95 0.95 -20.88
CA PRO A 221 4.67 0.27 -20.64
C PRO A 221 3.85 0.92 -19.53
N LEU A 222 4.52 1.44 -18.48
CA LEU A 222 3.87 2.15 -17.39
C LEU A 222 3.17 3.44 -17.88
N LEU A 223 3.83 4.22 -18.74
CA LEU A 223 3.25 5.45 -19.29
C LEU A 223 2.06 5.14 -20.21
N ALA A 224 2.17 4.09 -21.02
CA ALA A 224 1.07 3.63 -21.86
C ALA A 224 -0.14 3.23 -20.99
N ARG A 225 0.09 2.45 -19.92
CA ARG A 225 -0.97 2.06 -18.98
C ARG A 225 -1.63 3.26 -18.31
N THR A 226 -0.85 4.21 -17.80
CA THR A 226 -1.35 5.47 -17.23
C THR A 226 -2.23 6.25 -18.22
N SER A 227 -1.94 6.18 -19.51
CA SER A 227 -2.70 6.87 -20.56
C SER A 227 -4.04 6.19 -20.87
N VAL A 228 -4.10 4.86 -20.78
CA VAL A 228 -5.33 4.09 -21.05
C VAL A 228 -6.25 4.03 -19.84
N ASP A 229 -5.73 4.22 -18.63
CA ASP A 229 -6.46 4.17 -17.36
C ASP A 229 -7.80 4.94 -17.38
N GLY A 230 -7.78 6.20 -17.84
CA GLY A 230 -8.96 7.05 -18.01
C GLY A 230 -9.87 6.68 -19.20
N SER A 231 -9.87 5.43 -19.67
CA SER A 231 -10.75 5.00 -20.79
C SER A 231 -12.23 5.04 -20.41
N TYR A 232 -12.59 4.71 -19.17
CA TYR A 232 -13.99 4.79 -18.71
C TYR A 232 -14.51 6.23 -18.66
N THR A 233 -13.68 7.19 -18.23
CA THR A 233 -14.03 8.62 -18.23
C THR A 233 -14.15 9.14 -19.66
N ARG A 234 -13.24 8.75 -20.55
CA ARG A 234 -13.34 9.04 -22.00
C ARG A 234 -14.57 8.41 -22.65
N ALA A 235 -15.00 7.24 -22.19
CA ALA A 235 -16.22 6.62 -22.69
C ALA A 235 -17.47 7.42 -22.30
N ILE A 236 -17.55 7.86 -21.04
CA ILE A 236 -18.71 8.61 -20.51
C ILE A 236 -18.74 10.06 -21.03
N PHE A 237 -17.61 10.77 -20.96
CA PHE A 237 -17.53 12.22 -21.17
C PHE A 237 -17.00 12.62 -22.55
N GLY A 238 -16.50 11.69 -23.36
CA GLY A 238 -15.89 11.99 -24.66
C GLY A 238 -14.68 12.92 -24.52
N SER A 239 -14.55 13.92 -25.40
CA SER A 239 -13.44 14.89 -25.37
C SER A 239 -13.28 15.66 -24.06
N TRP A 240 -14.34 15.80 -23.26
CA TRP A 240 -14.29 16.51 -21.97
C TRP A 240 -13.47 15.77 -20.92
N ALA A 241 -13.26 14.46 -21.07
CA ALA A 241 -12.42 13.68 -20.16
C ALA A 241 -10.97 14.22 -20.14
N LEU A 242 -10.47 14.76 -21.26
CA LEU A 242 -9.14 15.39 -21.32
C LEU A 242 -9.02 16.67 -20.49
N ALA A 243 -10.09 17.17 -19.86
CA ALA A 243 -10.00 18.24 -18.87
C ALA A 243 -9.14 17.84 -17.65
N SER A 244 -8.94 16.54 -17.41
CA SER A 244 -8.02 16.03 -16.40
C SER A 244 -6.58 16.53 -16.58
N VAL A 245 -6.12 16.68 -17.82
CA VAL A 245 -4.76 17.14 -18.17
C VAL A 245 -4.49 18.58 -17.75
N PRO A 246 -5.26 19.61 -18.19
CA PRO A 246 -5.06 20.97 -17.72
C PRO A 246 -5.34 21.14 -16.23
N LEU A 247 -6.28 20.37 -15.65
CA LEU A 247 -6.49 20.39 -14.20
C LEU A 247 -5.28 19.85 -13.44
N GLY A 248 -4.70 18.73 -13.89
CA GLY A 248 -3.46 18.17 -13.34
C GLY A 248 -2.31 19.18 -13.43
N LEU A 249 -2.16 19.87 -14.56
CA LEU A 249 -1.16 20.93 -14.73
C LEU A 249 -1.37 22.08 -13.74
N LEU A 250 -2.61 22.57 -13.59
CA LEU A 250 -2.92 23.65 -12.65
C LEU A 250 -2.68 23.24 -11.20
N LEU A 251 -3.01 22.00 -10.83
CA LEU A 251 -2.76 21.46 -9.51
C LEU A 251 -1.26 21.23 -9.25
N GLY A 252 -0.49 20.82 -10.25
CA GLY A 252 0.98 20.75 -10.15
C GLY A 252 1.61 22.12 -9.92
N ILE A 253 1.13 23.17 -10.60
CA ILE A 253 1.56 24.56 -10.35
C ILE A 253 1.14 25.01 -8.94
N ARG A 254 -0.08 24.65 -8.50
CA ARG A 254 -0.57 24.95 -7.15
C ARG A 254 0.31 24.28 -6.08
N ALA A 255 0.75 23.05 -6.32
CA ALA A 255 1.66 22.30 -5.46
C ALA A 255 3.04 22.96 -5.33
N LEU A 256 3.59 23.46 -6.44
CA LEU A 256 4.84 24.24 -6.40
C LEU A 256 4.69 25.52 -5.58
N ARG A 257 3.55 26.21 -5.69
CA ARG A 257 3.27 27.41 -4.88
C ARG A 257 3.11 27.10 -3.40
N ASP A 258 2.47 25.99 -3.06
CA ASP A 258 2.28 25.55 -1.67
C ASP A 258 3.61 25.25 -0.96
N THR A 259 4.59 24.76 -1.71
CA THR A 259 5.86 24.23 -1.17
C THR A 259 7.03 25.19 -1.36
N GLY A 260 6.80 26.36 -1.97
CA GLY A 260 7.90 27.22 -2.42
C GLY A 260 8.82 26.54 -3.45
N ALA A 261 8.33 25.51 -4.15
CA ALA A 261 9.09 24.62 -5.02
C ALA A 261 10.25 23.88 -4.31
N GLN A 262 10.17 23.71 -3.00
CA GLN A 262 11.05 22.83 -2.23
C GLN A 262 10.59 21.37 -2.34
N ALA A 263 11.47 20.43 -1.98
CA ALA A 263 11.13 19.00 -1.88
C ALA A 263 10.29 18.71 -0.61
N LEU A 264 9.13 19.37 -0.51
CA LEU A 264 8.15 19.24 0.57
C LEU A 264 6.83 18.73 0.00
N ALA A 265 6.03 18.11 0.87
CA ALA A 265 4.66 17.78 0.51
C ALA A 265 3.80 19.05 0.44
N PRO A 266 2.96 19.24 -0.61
CA PRO A 266 2.01 20.33 -0.67
C PRO A 266 0.98 20.30 0.46
N SER A 267 0.17 21.35 0.54
CA SER A 267 -0.94 21.40 1.50
C SER A 267 -1.87 20.20 1.33
N LEU A 268 -2.50 19.78 2.44
CA LEU A 268 -3.44 18.65 2.47
C LEU A 268 -4.48 18.70 1.35
N ILE A 269 -5.08 19.88 1.12
CA ILE A 269 -6.11 20.07 0.11
C ILE A 269 -5.53 19.86 -1.30
N THR A 270 -4.33 20.37 -1.57
CA THR A 270 -3.67 20.19 -2.87
C THR A 270 -3.30 18.73 -3.10
N VAL A 271 -2.77 18.03 -2.09
CA VAL A 271 -2.49 16.59 -2.19
C VAL A 271 -3.77 15.81 -2.46
N ILE A 272 -4.85 16.04 -1.69
CA ILE A 272 -6.14 15.37 -1.91
C ILE A 272 -6.67 15.68 -3.32
N ALA A 273 -6.59 16.92 -3.80
CA ALA A 273 -7.05 17.28 -5.13
C ALA A 273 -6.28 16.57 -6.25
N ILE A 274 -4.95 16.48 -6.12
CA ILE A 274 -4.10 15.77 -7.09
C ILE A 274 -4.37 14.26 -7.06
N VAL A 275 -4.44 13.67 -5.86
CA VAL A 275 -4.74 12.24 -5.70
C VAL A 275 -6.13 11.91 -6.23
N ALA A 276 -7.13 12.78 -5.97
CA ALA A 276 -8.48 12.62 -6.47
C ALA A 276 -8.54 12.59 -8.01
N ILE A 277 -7.88 13.57 -8.66
CA ILE A 277 -7.85 13.60 -10.12
C ILE A 277 -7.05 12.44 -10.69
N GLY A 278 -5.95 12.05 -10.03
CA GLY A 278 -5.15 10.89 -10.39
C GLY A 278 -5.93 9.58 -10.30
N ILE A 279 -6.75 9.37 -9.26
CA ILE A 279 -7.58 8.18 -9.13
C ILE A 279 -8.67 8.12 -10.21
N ILE A 280 -9.26 9.26 -10.57
CA ILE A 280 -10.28 9.35 -11.63
C ILE A 280 -9.66 9.16 -13.02
N ASP A 281 -8.48 9.72 -13.24
CA ASP A 281 -7.71 9.61 -14.48
C ASP A 281 -6.21 9.71 -14.16
N ALA A 282 -5.51 8.57 -14.20
CA ALA A 282 -4.10 8.50 -13.82
C ALA A 282 -3.22 9.47 -14.62
N LEU A 283 -3.59 9.80 -15.86
CA LEU A 283 -2.86 10.78 -16.66
C LEU A 283 -2.89 12.18 -16.04
N GLY A 284 -4.01 12.61 -15.45
CA GLY A 284 -4.12 13.89 -14.76
C GLY A 284 -3.20 13.97 -13.53
N GLY A 285 -3.18 12.91 -12.71
CA GLY A 285 -2.25 12.80 -11.58
C GLY A 285 -0.79 12.77 -12.01
N PHE A 286 -0.48 12.04 -13.09
CA PHE A 286 0.87 11.96 -13.65
C PHE A 286 1.36 13.33 -14.17
N ILE A 287 0.50 14.09 -14.84
CA ILE A 287 0.84 15.45 -15.29
C ILE A 287 1.13 16.37 -14.10
N ALA A 288 0.31 16.32 -13.04
CA ALA A 288 0.58 17.07 -11.81
C ALA A 288 1.95 16.72 -11.21
N ALA A 289 2.27 15.42 -11.18
CA ALA A 289 3.54 14.90 -10.70
C ALA A 289 4.74 15.38 -11.52
N VAL A 290 4.65 15.34 -12.86
CA VAL A 290 5.71 15.81 -13.76
C VAL A 290 5.94 17.31 -13.60
N ILE A 291 4.87 18.11 -13.51
CA ILE A 291 4.97 19.56 -13.31
C ILE A 291 5.63 19.88 -11.96
N PHE A 292 5.21 19.18 -10.89
CA PHE A 292 5.80 19.35 -9.57
C PHE A 292 7.30 18.96 -9.58
N PHE A 293 7.63 17.77 -10.05
CA PHE A 293 9.02 17.30 -10.15
C PHE A 293 9.92 18.26 -10.93
N THR A 294 9.47 18.65 -12.13
CA THR A 294 10.24 19.53 -13.02
C THR A 294 10.41 20.91 -12.39
N GLY A 295 9.39 21.43 -11.70
CA GLY A 295 9.46 22.70 -10.99
C GLY A 295 10.49 22.68 -9.87
N VAL A 296 10.48 21.66 -9.00
CA VAL A 296 11.46 21.51 -7.90
C VAL A 296 12.88 21.32 -8.46
N LEU A 297 13.02 20.56 -9.55
CA LEU A 297 14.30 20.34 -10.22
C LEU A 297 14.89 21.65 -10.80
N ILE A 298 14.08 22.43 -11.53
CA ILE A 298 14.53 23.68 -12.16
C ILE A 298 14.87 24.76 -11.12
N THR A 299 14.17 24.79 -9.98
CA THR A 299 14.47 25.73 -8.90
C THR A 299 15.69 25.33 -8.06
N GLY A 300 16.27 24.15 -8.31
CA GLY A 300 17.51 23.71 -7.67
C GLY A 300 17.33 23.11 -6.27
N HIS A 301 16.10 22.71 -5.89
CA HIS A 301 15.80 22.12 -4.58
C HIS A 301 15.84 20.57 -4.60
N ILE A 302 16.61 20.00 -5.54
CA ILE A 302 16.96 18.58 -5.57
C ILE A 302 18.49 18.48 -5.62
N THR A 303 19.09 18.55 -4.43
CA THR A 303 20.54 18.51 -4.19
C THR A 303 20.95 17.31 -3.35
N SER A 304 20.03 16.79 -2.53
CA SER A 304 20.25 15.62 -1.69
C SER A 304 19.41 14.42 -2.13
N ARG A 305 19.84 13.23 -1.72
CA ARG A 305 19.07 11.99 -1.93
C ARG A 305 17.70 12.07 -1.23
N GLY A 306 17.64 12.68 -0.04
CA GLY A 306 16.39 12.84 0.71
C GLY A 306 15.37 13.69 -0.06
N GLU A 307 15.80 14.82 -0.63
CA GLU A 307 14.96 15.66 -1.50
C GLU A 307 14.45 14.87 -2.72
N LEU A 308 15.33 14.16 -3.41
CA LEU A 308 14.95 13.36 -4.58
C LEU A 308 13.91 12.29 -4.23
N LEU A 309 14.11 11.58 -3.11
CA LEU A 309 13.20 10.52 -2.68
C LEU A 309 11.87 11.09 -2.15
N THR A 310 11.85 12.25 -1.50
CA THR A 310 10.59 12.92 -1.13
C THR A 310 9.77 13.25 -2.38
N VAL A 311 10.40 13.86 -3.38
CA VAL A 311 9.70 14.20 -4.64
C VAL A 311 9.25 12.93 -5.37
N ALA A 312 10.11 11.90 -5.44
CA ALA A 312 9.73 10.61 -6.04
C ALA A 312 8.57 9.94 -5.31
N GLY A 313 8.55 9.98 -3.98
CA GLY A 313 7.44 9.49 -3.16
C GLY A 313 6.14 10.23 -3.45
N LEU A 314 6.19 11.56 -3.57
CA LEU A 314 5.03 12.37 -3.94
C LEU A 314 4.53 12.08 -5.36
N ILE A 315 5.44 11.88 -6.32
CA ILE A 315 5.09 11.45 -7.68
C ILE A 315 4.29 10.15 -7.63
N LEU A 316 4.75 9.15 -6.86
CA LEU A 316 4.04 7.89 -6.70
C LEU A 316 2.66 8.09 -6.07
N ILE A 317 2.56 8.90 -5.00
CA ILE A 317 1.28 9.20 -4.34
C ILE A 317 0.28 9.83 -5.32
N PHE A 318 0.73 10.68 -6.24
CA PHE A 318 -0.17 11.44 -7.13
C PHE A 318 -0.87 10.62 -8.21
N PHE A 319 -0.33 9.48 -8.65
CA PHE A 319 -0.97 8.67 -9.70
C PHE A 319 -0.95 7.16 -9.50
N ALA A 320 -0.02 6.61 -8.69
CA ALA A 320 0.04 5.17 -8.44
C ALA A 320 -1.23 4.59 -7.80
N PRO A 321 -1.98 5.30 -6.92
CA PRO A 321 -3.23 4.77 -6.35
C PRO A 321 -4.26 4.33 -7.39
N ALA A 322 -4.31 5.02 -8.54
CA ALA A 322 -5.17 4.66 -9.66
C ALA A 322 -4.80 3.29 -10.25
N LEU A 323 -3.51 3.11 -10.52
CA LEU A 323 -2.96 1.88 -11.09
C LEU A 323 -3.06 0.71 -10.11
N LEU A 324 -2.85 0.97 -8.81
CA LEU A 324 -3.03 -0.01 -7.74
C LEU A 324 -4.50 -0.47 -7.66
N ALA A 325 -5.46 0.46 -7.73
CA ALA A 325 -6.87 0.11 -7.71
C ALA A 325 -7.25 -0.81 -8.88
N SER A 326 -6.73 -0.55 -10.09
CA SER A 326 -6.95 -1.42 -11.26
C SER A 326 -6.20 -2.75 -11.18
N ALA A 327 -5.04 -2.80 -10.53
CA ALA A 327 -4.28 -4.03 -10.33
C ALA A 327 -4.96 -4.95 -9.29
N VAL A 328 -5.64 -4.36 -8.29
CA VAL A 328 -6.32 -5.14 -7.27
C VAL A 328 -7.49 -5.93 -7.87
N ARG A 329 -8.23 -5.52 -8.89
CA ARG A 329 -9.20 -6.42 -9.56
C ARG A 329 -9.52 -5.92 -10.98
N PRO A 330 -9.79 -6.82 -11.95
CA PRO A 330 -10.42 -6.44 -13.20
C PRO A 330 -11.85 -5.95 -12.92
N LEU A 331 -12.02 -4.64 -12.97
CA LEU A 331 -13.26 -3.96 -12.65
C LEU A 331 -14.25 -3.93 -13.83
N ARG A 332 -14.02 -4.65 -14.93
CA ARG A 332 -14.92 -4.64 -16.12
C ARG A 332 -15.61 -5.98 -16.41
N ARG A 333 -15.81 -6.81 -15.39
CA ARG A 333 -16.52 -8.09 -15.53
C ARG A 333 -18.03 -7.94 -15.41
N LEU A 334 -18.76 -8.72 -16.21
CA LEU A 334 -20.21 -8.83 -16.15
C LEU A 334 -20.68 -9.53 -14.87
N VAL A 335 -21.80 -9.06 -14.33
CA VAL A 335 -22.57 -9.76 -13.31
C VAL A 335 -23.77 -10.39 -13.98
N SER A 336 -23.67 -11.66 -14.33
CA SER A 336 -24.77 -12.46 -14.88
C SER A 336 -25.61 -13.11 -13.78
N ASN A 337 -24.98 -13.46 -12.65
CA ASN A 337 -25.60 -14.21 -11.56
C ASN A 337 -25.47 -13.52 -10.20
N LYS A 338 -26.33 -13.90 -9.24
CA LYS A 338 -26.24 -13.44 -7.84
C LYS A 338 -24.88 -13.74 -7.20
N ASP A 339 -24.24 -14.82 -7.66
CA ASP A 339 -22.95 -15.26 -7.15
C ASP A 339 -21.83 -14.33 -7.63
N GLU A 340 -21.82 -13.98 -8.92
CA GLU A 340 -20.91 -12.97 -9.48
C GLU A 340 -21.17 -11.58 -8.87
N GLY A 341 -22.43 -11.26 -8.56
CA GLY A 341 -22.78 -9.99 -7.91
C GLY A 341 -22.25 -9.88 -6.48
N TRP A 342 -22.23 -10.99 -5.73
CA TRP A 342 -21.57 -11.04 -4.43
C TRP A 342 -20.07 -10.78 -4.56
N GLU A 343 -19.41 -11.48 -5.49
CA GLU A 343 -17.99 -11.29 -5.70
C GLU A 343 -17.65 -9.86 -6.13
N ARG A 344 -18.51 -9.25 -6.94
CA ARG A 344 -18.39 -7.85 -7.36
C ARG A 344 -18.39 -6.88 -6.18
N ILE A 345 -19.30 -7.06 -5.23
CA ILE A 345 -19.38 -6.23 -4.02
C ILE A 345 -18.12 -6.41 -3.17
N THR A 346 -17.64 -7.65 -3.02
CA THR A 346 -16.39 -7.90 -2.28
C THR A 346 -15.19 -7.27 -2.97
N ASP A 347 -15.14 -7.25 -4.29
CA ASP A 347 -14.08 -6.60 -5.06
C ASP A 347 -14.05 -5.09 -4.82
N TYR A 348 -15.22 -4.45 -4.78
CA TYR A 348 -15.33 -3.01 -4.51
C TYR A 348 -14.80 -2.70 -3.12
N ALA A 349 -15.23 -3.48 -2.13
CA ALA A 349 -14.81 -3.29 -0.75
C ALA A 349 -13.29 -3.47 -0.60
N LEU A 350 -12.71 -4.49 -1.24
CA LEU A 350 -11.27 -4.78 -1.18
C LEU A 350 -10.43 -3.74 -1.94
N ALA A 351 -10.80 -3.39 -3.17
CA ALA A 351 -10.09 -2.39 -3.96
C ALA A 351 -10.06 -1.04 -3.24
N THR A 352 -11.20 -0.60 -2.70
CA THR A 352 -11.29 0.63 -1.91
C THR A 352 -10.45 0.57 -0.64
N LEU A 353 -10.58 -0.50 0.16
CA LEU A 353 -9.92 -0.63 1.45
C LEU A 353 -8.39 -0.73 1.31
N LEU A 354 -7.91 -1.58 0.40
CA LEU A 354 -6.49 -1.83 0.20
C LEU A 354 -5.77 -0.66 -0.45
N THR A 355 -6.42 0.02 -1.41
CA THR A 355 -5.84 1.23 -2.01
C THR A 355 -5.74 2.33 -0.96
N GLY A 356 -6.79 2.55 -0.15
CA GLY A 356 -6.75 3.50 0.96
C GLY A 356 -5.63 3.19 1.96
N TRP A 357 -5.53 1.95 2.41
CA TRP A 357 -4.46 1.50 3.30
C TRP A 357 -3.07 1.69 2.69
N THR A 358 -2.90 1.37 1.40
CA THR A 358 -1.62 1.57 0.71
C THR A 358 -1.27 3.06 0.63
N VAL A 359 -2.24 3.94 0.36
CA VAL A 359 -2.03 5.39 0.39
C VAL A 359 -1.62 5.88 1.78
N ASP A 360 -2.27 5.41 2.85
CA ASP A 360 -1.87 5.73 4.24
C ASP A 360 -0.39 5.41 4.46
N LYS A 361 0.07 4.23 4.01
CA LYS A 361 1.47 3.83 4.15
C LYS A 361 2.40 4.62 3.24
N MET A 362 2.04 4.87 1.98
CA MET A 362 2.85 5.68 1.08
C MET A 362 3.08 7.09 1.63
N VAL A 363 2.06 7.73 2.21
CA VAL A 363 2.20 9.06 2.84
C VAL A 363 3.10 8.97 4.08
N ASN A 364 2.87 8.00 4.96
CA ASN A 364 3.72 7.81 6.16
C ASN A 364 5.19 7.51 5.81
N ALA A 365 5.46 6.87 4.67
CA ALA A 365 6.83 6.59 4.21
C ALA A 365 7.63 7.85 3.82
N LEU A 366 6.96 8.99 3.57
CA LEU A 366 7.62 10.22 3.16
C LEU A 366 8.65 10.71 4.19
N ASN A 367 8.41 10.52 5.49
CA ASN A 367 9.39 10.90 6.52
C ASN A 367 10.69 10.11 6.36
N GLY A 368 10.58 8.80 6.11
CA GLY A 368 11.74 7.94 5.86
C GLY A 368 12.47 8.34 4.58
N PHE A 369 11.75 8.62 3.50
CA PHE A 369 12.34 9.07 2.24
C PHE A 369 13.09 10.40 2.35
N GLY A 370 12.48 11.38 3.02
CA GLY A 370 13.05 12.71 3.18
C GLY A 370 14.10 12.82 4.28
N SER A 371 14.18 11.81 5.16
CA SER A 371 14.96 11.82 6.41
C SER A 371 14.64 13.02 7.32
N VAL A 372 13.43 13.57 7.18
CA VAL A 372 12.92 14.73 7.93
C VAL A 372 11.46 14.49 8.32
N GLN A 373 11.01 15.14 9.38
CA GLN A 373 9.63 15.04 9.86
C GLN A 373 8.70 15.92 9.02
N LEU A 374 7.97 15.32 8.08
CA LEU A 374 7.05 16.03 7.20
C LEU A 374 5.65 16.16 7.84
N PRO A 375 5.08 17.38 7.92
CA PRO A 375 3.76 17.62 8.52
C PRO A 375 2.63 16.79 7.89
N ILE A 376 2.74 16.49 6.59
CA ILE A 376 1.72 15.74 5.84
C ILE A 376 1.49 14.33 6.39
N THR A 377 2.48 13.74 7.06
CA THR A 377 2.40 12.36 7.57
C THR A 377 1.40 12.21 8.71
N TYR A 378 1.21 13.26 9.51
CA TYR A 378 0.13 13.34 10.51
C TYR A 378 -1.27 13.35 9.90
N LYS A 379 -1.37 13.62 8.59
CA LYS A 379 -2.61 13.66 7.81
C LYS A 379 -2.76 12.49 6.84
N ALA A 380 -1.92 11.47 6.95
CA ALA A 380 -1.94 10.29 6.09
C ALA A 380 -3.32 9.61 6.05
N THR A 381 -3.97 9.45 7.20
CA THR A 381 -5.29 8.81 7.30
C THR A 381 -6.38 9.63 6.62
N GLU A 382 -6.32 10.97 6.67
CA GLU A 382 -7.28 11.84 5.97
C GLU A 382 -7.15 11.68 4.45
N ILE A 383 -5.91 11.62 3.95
CA ILE A 383 -5.62 11.38 2.52
C ILE A 383 -6.07 9.97 2.11
N ALA A 384 -5.85 8.97 2.95
CA ALA A 384 -6.26 7.58 2.72
C ALA A 384 -7.79 7.42 2.63
N ILE A 385 -8.53 8.07 3.53
CA ILE A 385 -10.00 8.07 3.51
C ILE A 385 -10.51 8.76 2.25
N ALA A 386 -9.96 9.94 1.91
CA ALA A 386 -10.32 10.64 0.69
C ALA A 386 -10.06 9.76 -0.56
N SER A 387 -8.88 9.14 -0.62
CA SER A 387 -8.50 8.23 -1.70
C SER A 387 -9.45 7.04 -1.81
N SER A 388 -9.85 6.45 -0.69
CA SER A 388 -10.83 5.35 -0.63
C SER A 388 -12.17 5.77 -1.25
N VAL A 389 -12.65 6.97 -0.92
CA VAL A 389 -13.89 7.52 -1.49
C VAL A 389 -13.75 7.70 -3.00
N PHE A 390 -12.65 8.27 -3.49
CA PHE A 390 -12.43 8.44 -4.93
C PHE A 390 -12.29 7.10 -5.67
N VAL A 391 -11.66 6.09 -5.07
CA VAL A 391 -11.60 4.73 -5.64
C VAL A 391 -13.00 4.14 -5.73
N ALA A 392 -13.82 4.29 -4.69
CA ALA A 392 -15.21 3.81 -4.75
C ALA A 392 -16.01 4.51 -5.87
N LEU A 393 -15.85 5.83 -6.04
CA LEU A 393 -16.47 6.58 -7.13
C LEU A 393 -15.97 6.14 -8.51
N ARG A 394 -14.66 5.89 -8.64
CA ARG A 394 -14.02 5.37 -9.85
C ARG A 394 -14.63 4.03 -10.24
N VAL A 395 -14.66 3.08 -9.30
CA VAL A 395 -15.23 1.74 -9.46
C VAL A 395 -16.67 1.80 -9.96
N ILE A 396 -17.50 2.66 -9.36
CA ILE A 396 -18.87 2.90 -9.81
C ILE A 396 -18.90 3.47 -11.24
N GLY A 397 -18.00 4.40 -11.55
CA GLY A 397 -17.87 4.98 -12.90
C GLY A 397 -17.48 3.96 -13.96
N GLU A 398 -16.58 3.03 -13.64
CA GLU A 398 -16.19 1.93 -14.53
C GLU A 398 -17.34 0.95 -14.75
N ASP A 399 -18.15 0.68 -13.72
CA ASP A 399 -19.34 -0.16 -13.82
C ASP A 399 -20.41 0.50 -14.73
N ILE A 400 -20.65 1.80 -14.52
CA ILE A 400 -21.54 2.61 -15.37
C ILE A 400 -21.07 2.57 -16.83
N ALA A 401 -19.77 2.76 -17.08
CA ALA A 401 -19.22 2.67 -18.44
C ALA A 401 -19.43 1.27 -19.04
N THR A 402 -19.21 0.23 -18.24
CA THR A 402 -19.34 -1.18 -18.66
C THR A 402 -20.78 -1.54 -19.05
N TYR A 403 -21.79 -1.06 -18.31
CA TYR A 403 -23.19 -1.39 -18.60
C TYR A 403 -23.87 -0.43 -19.58
N HIS A 404 -23.53 0.85 -19.55
CA HIS A 404 -24.24 1.86 -20.32
C HIS A 404 -23.50 2.37 -21.56
N TYR A 405 -22.17 2.19 -21.64
CA TYR A 405 -21.34 2.66 -22.75
C TYR A 405 -20.48 1.52 -23.35
N PRO A 406 -21.00 0.29 -23.55
CA PRO A 406 -20.16 -0.84 -23.92
C PRO A 406 -19.43 -0.65 -25.26
N VAL A 407 -20.13 -0.18 -26.31
CA VAL A 407 -19.53 0.01 -27.64
C VAL A 407 -18.47 1.10 -27.59
N ARG A 408 -18.79 2.20 -26.90
CA ARG A 408 -17.86 3.31 -26.75
C ARG A 408 -16.65 2.94 -25.91
N LEU A 409 -16.84 2.19 -24.82
CA LEU A 409 -15.78 1.73 -23.95
C LEU A 409 -14.82 0.81 -24.71
N ALA A 410 -15.35 -0.08 -25.54
CA ALA A 410 -14.55 -0.94 -26.40
C ALA A 410 -13.66 -0.12 -27.34
N HIS A 411 -14.21 0.90 -28.01
CA HIS A 411 -13.48 1.73 -28.95
C HIS A 411 -12.33 2.55 -28.31
N VAL A 412 -12.49 3.05 -27.08
CA VAL A 412 -11.45 3.87 -26.41
C VAL A 412 -10.46 3.06 -25.59
N THR A 413 -10.71 1.76 -25.47
CA THR A 413 -9.84 0.84 -24.75
C THR A 413 -8.82 0.29 -25.72
N ILE A 414 -7.56 0.68 -25.52
CA ILE A 414 -6.47 0.35 -26.42
C ILE A 414 -5.77 -0.88 -25.87
N GLU A 415 -5.76 -1.94 -26.67
CA GLU A 415 -4.97 -3.13 -26.39
C GLU A 415 -3.48 -2.80 -26.53
N LEU A 416 -2.73 -3.14 -25.49
CA LEU A 416 -1.29 -2.92 -25.45
C LEU A 416 -0.59 -4.20 -25.91
N GLU A 417 0.41 -4.04 -26.77
CA GLU A 417 1.28 -5.15 -27.19
C GLU A 417 2.04 -5.73 -26.00
N ASP A 418 2.27 -7.04 -26.03
CA ASP A 418 3.03 -7.73 -24.99
C ASP A 418 4.46 -7.20 -24.85
N PRO A 419 4.97 -7.05 -23.62
CA PRO A 419 6.33 -6.58 -23.40
C PRO A 419 7.35 -7.65 -23.85
N THR A 420 8.26 -7.23 -24.72
CA THR A 420 9.40 -8.06 -25.18
C THR A 420 10.30 -8.48 -24.01
N LEU A 421 11.08 -9.58 -24.16
CA LEU A 421 12.05 -10.02 -23.14
C LEU A 421 13.00 -8.90 -22.67
N ARG A 422 13.43 -8.02 -23.58
CA ARG A 422 14.27 -6.85 -23.25
C ARG A 422 13.53 -5.84 -22.37
N GLN A 423 12.26 -5.57 -22.67
CA GLN A 423 11.42 -4.69 -21.85
C GLN A 423 11.16 -5.34 -20.48
N ARG A 424 10.83 -6.64 -20.42
CA ARG A 424 10.67 -7.38 -19.16
C ARG A 424 11.93 -7.31 -18.30
N ALA A 425 13.11 -7.55 -18.86
CA ALA A 425 14.39 -7.44 -18.15
C ALA A 425 14.68 -6.01 -17.69
N THR A 426 14.48 -5.01 -18.55
CA THR A 426 14.69 -3.59 -18.20
C THR A 426 13.75 -3.14 -17.10
N THR A 427 12.49 -3.56 -17.15
CA THR A 427 11.50 -3.31 -16.10
C THR A 427 11.90 -4.00 -14.80
N SER A 428 12.41 -5.23 -14.83
CA SER A 428 12.89 -5.94 -13.63
C SER A 428 14.09 -5.22 -12.99
N ILE A 429 15.05 -4.77 -13.80
CA ILE A 429 16.19 -3.96 -13.35
C ILE A 429 15.71 -2.65 -12.72
N PHE A 430 14.80 -1.94 -13.39
CA PHE A 430 14.25 -0.69 -12.86
C PHE A 430 13.49 -0.90 -11.55
N LYS A 431 12.67 -1.97 -11.45
CA LYS A 431 11.97 -2.35 -10.21
C LYS A 431 12.96 -2.64 -9.07
N THR A 432 14.04 -3.35 -9.36
CA THR A 432 15.10 -3.65 -8.39
C THR A 432 15.81 -2.38 -7.91
N PHE A 433 16.12 -1.48 -8.85
CA PHE A 433 16.69 -0.17 -8.52
C PHE A 433 15.73 0.65 -7.66
N LEU A 434 14.44 0.69 -8.01
CA LEU A 434 13.42 1.40 -7.24
C LEU A 434 13.27 0.79 -5.83
N PHE A 435 13.25 -0.54 -5.73
CA PHE A 435 13.26 -1.25 -4.45
C PHE A 435 14.45 -0.84 -3.59
N LEU A 436 15.67 -0.89 -4.13
CA LEU A 436 16.89 -0.47 -3.42
C LEU A 436 16.83 1.00 -2.99
N ALA A 437 16.37 1.88 -3.88
CA ALA A 437 16.26 3.31 -3.63
C ALA A 437 15.25 3.65 -2.53
N LEU A 438 14.11 2.96 -2.50
CA LEU A 438 13.04 3.15 -1.51
C LEU A 438 13.31 2.44 -0.18
N ALA A 439 14.04 1.33 -0.17
CA ALA A 439 14.37 0.57 1.04
C ALA A 439 15.56 1.15 1.80
N SER A 440 16.53 1.71 1.09
CA SER A 440 17.77 2.22 1.66
C SER A 440 17.61 3.34 2.72
N PRO A 441 16.57 4.20 2.74
CA PRO A 441 16.35 5.15 3.84
C PRO A 441 15.90 4.47 5.15
N PHE A 442 15.28 3.30 5.06
CA PHE A 442 14.78 2.56 6.23
C PHE A 442 15.83 1.65 6.86
N VAL A 443 16.69 1.06 6.02
CA VAL A 443 17.64 0.01 6.45
C VAL A 443 19.10 0.47 6.39
N GLY A 444 19.37 1.57 5.67
CA GLY A 444 20.72 1.95 5.29
C GLY A 444 21.28 1.08 4.16
N VAL A 445 22.48 1.41 3.71
CA VAL A 445 23.20 0.62 2.69
C VAL A 445 24.06 -0.42 3.40
N ASN A 446 23.55 -1.65 3.48
CA ASN A 446 24.20 -2.76 4.17
C ASN A 446 24.05 -4.08 3.37
N VAL A 447 24.67 -5.16 3.88
CA VAL A 447 24.61 -6.48 3.24
C VAL A 447 23.17 -7.02 3.23
N GLN A 448 22.38 -6.71 4.25
CA GLN A 448 20.98 -7.09 4.35
C GLN A 448 20.16 -6.51 3.18
N LEU A 449 20.36 -5.23 2.83
CA LEU A 449 19.69 -4.63 1.68
C LEU A 449 20.02 -5.36 0.36
N LEU A 450 21.28 -5.75 0.17
CA LEU A 450 21.71 -6.52 -1.02
C LEU A 450 21.08 -7.92 -1.04
N LEU A 451 21.00 -8.60 0.11
CA LEU A 451 20.33 -9.89 0.22
C LEU A 451 18.83 -9.77 -0.07
N GLY A 452 18.17 -8.73 0.45
CA GLY A 452 16.76 -8.47 0.16
C GLY A 452 16.51 -8.22 -1.33
N ALA A 453 17.38 -7.43 -1.98
CA ALA A 453 17.29 -7.20 -3.42
C ALA A 453 17.55 -8.48 -4.23
N LEU A 454 18.49 -9.32 -3.80
CA LEU A 454 18.71 -10.63 -4.43
C LEU A 454 17.46 -11.50 -4.33
N LEU A 455 16.87 -11.63 -3.13
CA LEU A 455 15.63 -12.40 -2.92
C LEU A 455 14.46 -11.85 -3.76
N PHE A 456 14.39 -10.53 -3.94
CA PHE A 456 13.38 -9.89 -4.79
C PHE A 456 13.52 -10.24 -6.28
N VAL A 457 14.74 -10.39 -6.78
CA VAL A 457 15.02 -10.68 -8.20
C VAL A 457 15.01 -12.19 -8.50
N LEU A 458 15.24 -13.04 -7.49
CA LEU A 458 15.30 -14.48 -7.66
C LEU A 458 14.07 -15.10 -8.35
N PRO A 459 12.81 -14.73 -8.02
CA PRO A 459 11.64 -15.23 -8.73
C PRO A 459 11.77 -15.05 -10.24
N PHE A 460 12.02 -13.80 -10.68
CA PHE A 460 12.17 -13.47 -12.10
C PHE A 460 13.27 -14.28 -12.81
N ILE A 461 14.41 -14.52 -12.14
CA ILE A 461 15.47 -15.36 -12.71
C ILE A 461 15.01 -16.82 -12.84
N GLY A 462 14.31 -17.34 -11.83
CA GLY A 462 13.83 -18.71 -11.81
C GLY A 462 12.80 -19.01 -12.90
N ASP A 463 11.93 -18.05 -13.19
CA ASP A 463 10.93 -18.15 -14.26
C ASP A 463 11.60 -18.36 -15.61
N LEU A 464 12.53 -17.47 -15.94
CA LEU A 464 13.25 -17.46 -17.21
C LEU A 464 14.15 -18.69 -17.46
N THR A 465 14.41 -19.52 -16.43
CA THR A 465 15.46 -20.54 -16.51
C THR A 465 15.02 -21.94 -16.11
N ILE A 466 14.23 -22.08 -15.04
CA ILE A 466 13.98 -23.36 -14.36
C ILE A 466 12.48 -23.69 -14.30
N ALA A 467 11.60 -22.69 -14.23
CA ALA A 467 10.17 -22.90 -13.98
C ALA A 467 9.47 -23.84 -14.97
N GLU A 468 9.84 -23.80 -16.25
CA GLU A 468 9.30 -24.69 -17.29
C GLU A 468 9.77 -26.15 -17.14
N ARG A 469 10.91 -26.38 -16.48
CA ARG A 469 11.53 -27.71 -16.36
C ARG A 469 11.08 -28.48 -15.12
N LEU A 470 10.29 -27.85 -14.25
CA LEU A 470 9.85 -28.42 -12.99
C LEU A 470 8.58 -29.25 -13.15
N PRO A 471 8.40 -30.33 -12.36
CA PRO A 471 7.18 -31.12 -12.39
C PRO A 471 6.00 -30.29 -11.89
N LYS A 472 4.89 -30.33 -12.64
CA LYS A 472 3.69 -29.56 -12.35
C LYS A 472 2.67 -30.42 -11.60
N PHE A 473 2.01 -29.84 -10.60
CA PHE A 473 1.06 -30.52 -9.71
C PHE A 473 -0.21 -29.68 -9.51
N SER A 474 -1.35 -30.23 -9.90
CA SER A 474 -2.67 -29.57 -9.76
C SER A 474 -3.13 -29.35 -8.31
N PHE A 475 -2.56 -30.07 -7.33
CA PHE A 475 -2.87 -29.81 -5.91
C PHE A 475 -2.23 -28.50 -5.42
N VAL A 476 -1.07 -28.12 -5.98
CA VAL A 476 -0.33 -26.92 -5.59
C VAL A 476 -1.14 -25.68 -6.00
N TYR A 477 -1.69 -25.69 -7.21
CA TYR A 477 -2.61 -24.65 -7.70
C TYR A 477 -3.80 -24.41 -6.75
N ARG A 478 -4.33 -25.47 -6.13
CA ARG A 478 -5.46 -25.36 -5.19
C ARG A 478 -5.09 -24.77 -3.84
N LEU A 479 -3.81 -24.88 -3.44
CA LEU A 479 -3.32 -24.39 -2.16
C LEU A 479 -2.89 -22.92 -2.22
N ILE A 480 -2.41 -22.49 -3.39
CA ILE A 480 -1.92 -21.13 -3.57
C ILE A 480 -3.09 -20.17 -3.86
N PRO A 481 -3.15 -19.01 -3.19
CA PRO A 481 -4.12 -17.98 -3.51
C PRO A 481 -3.86 -17.45 -4.93
N GLN A 482 -4.90 -17.46 -5.77
CA GLN A 482 -4.78 -17.08 -7.17
C GLN A 482 -5.10 -15.59 -7.39
N ARG A 483 -4.47 -14.99 -8.40
CA ARG A 483 -4.74 -13.64 -8.92
C ARG A 483 -4.71 -12.57 -7.80
N THR A 484 -5.65 -11.62 -7.82
CA THR A 484 -5.83 -10.56 -6.79
C THR A 484 -5.71 -11.08 -5.37
N PHE A 485 -6.33 -12.22 -5.10
CA PHE A 485 -6.45 -12.75 -3.76
C PHE A 485 -5.07 -13.12 -3.20
N LYS A 486 -4.10 -13.44 -4.07
CA LYS A 486 -2.67 -13.59 -3.74
C LYS A 486 -2.14 -12.37 -3.01
N VAL A 487 -2.41 -11.16 -3.50
CA VAL A 487 -1.88 -9.92 -2.91
C VAL A 487 -2.42 -9.71 -1.50
N ILE A 488 -3.70 -9.97 -1.30
CA ILE A 488 -4.35 -9.83 0.00
C ILE A 488 -3.74 -10.81 0.99
N VAL A 489 -3.58 -12.07 0.57
CA VAL A 489 -2.94 -13.10 1.39
C VAL A 489 -1.48 -12.75 1.64
N MET A 490 -0.74 -12.23 0.66
CA MET A 490 0.66 -11.80 0.84
C MET A 490 0.79 -10.64 1.82
N VAL A 491 -0.09 -9.64 1.76
CA VAL A 491 -0.11 -8.52 2.71
C VAL A 491 -0.39 -9.05 4.12
N PHE A 492 -1.38 -9.94 4.25
CA PHE A 492 -1.75 -10.52 5.54
C PHE A 492 -0.65 -11.42 6.11
N VAL A 493 -0.08 -12.32 5.30
CA VAL A 493 1.04 -13.18 5.67
C VAL A 493 2.26 -12.34 6.02
N GLY A 494 2.55 -11.29 5.24
CA GLY A 494 3.62 -10.34 5.52
C GLY A 494 3.42 -9.60 6.84
N ALA A 495 2.20 -9.18 7.16
CA ALA A 495 1.87 -8.55 8.44
C ALA A 495 2.02 -9.51 9.63
N LEU A 496 1.48 -10.73 9.53
CA LEU A 496 1.63 -11.74 10.57
C LEU A 496 3.09 -12.15 10.77
N PHE A 497 3.80 -12.38 9.67
CA PHE A 497 5.22 -12.75 9.68
C PHE A 497 6.06 -11.61 10.25
N GLY A 498 5.78 -10.36 9.86
CA GLY A 498 6.41 -9.16 10.39
C GLY A 498 6.25 -9.01 11.90
N ALA A 499 5.02 -9.21 12.41
CA ALA A 499 4.75 -9.14 13.84
C ALA A 499 5.40 -10.30 14.62
N TRP A 500 5.35 -11.52 14.08
CA TRP A 500 6.06 -12.66 14.65
C TRP A 500 7.57 -12.42 14.73
N MET A 501 8.17 -11.87 13.67
CA MET A 501 9.59 -11.54 13.65
C MET A 501 9.96 -10.48 14.67
N GLN A 502 9.10 -9.49 14.91
CA GLN A 502 9.38 -8.44 15.88
C GLN A 502 9.67 -9.02 17.27
N GLY A 503 8.97 -10.09 17.68
CA GLY A 503 9.22 -10.79 18.94
C GLY A 503 10.56 -11.55 19.00
N LEU A 504 11.28 -11.69 17.88
CA LEU A 504 12.58 -12.38 17.83
C LEU A 504 13.77 -11.44 18.03
N PHE A 505 13.57 -10.12 17.94
CA PHE A 505 14.64 -9.14 17.99
C PHE A 505 14.54 -8.26 19.22
N SER A 506 15.68 -8.08 19.87
CA SER A 506 15.82 -7.13 20.95
C SER A 506 15.97 -5.70 20.41
N SER A 507 16.95 -5.43 19.55
CA SER A 507 17.20 -4.08 19.04
C SER A 507 16.23 -3.71 17.91
N PRO A 508 15.52 -2.56 18.01
CA PRO A 508 14.71 -2.03 16.92
C PRO A 508 15.48 -1.82 15.62
N ALA A 509 16.74 -1.38 15.72
CA ALA A 509 17.60 -1.18 14.56
C ALA A 509 17.91 -2.49 13.80
N ASP A 510 18.20 -3.59 14.49
CA ASP A 510 18.49 -4.86 13.81
C ASP A 510 17.22 -5.53 13.31
N PHE A 511 16.11 -5.40 14.04
CA PHE A 511 14.79 -5.80 13.54
C PHE A 511 14.52 -5.16 12.18
N LEU A 512 14.70 -3.84 12.04
CA LEU A 512 14.46 -3.19 10.76
C LEU A 512 15.40 -3.66 9.65
N LYS A 513 16.69 -3.82 9.93
CA LYS A 513 17.64 -4.32 8.93
C LYS A 513 17.27 -5.70 8.41
N TRP A 514 16.85 -6.60 9.30
CA TRP A 514 16.46 -7.95 8.92
C TRP A 514 15.03 -8.06 8.38
N SER A 515 14.12 -7.19 8.80
CA SER A 515 12.73 -7.19 8.35
C SER A 515 12.64 -7.13 6.82
N PHE A 516 13.45 -6.30 6.16
CA PHE A 516 13.46 -6.19 4.70
C PHE A 516 13.89 -7.48 3.98
N VAL A 517 14.84 -8.23 4.54
CA VAL A 517 15.28 -9.51 3.97
C VAL A 517 14.23 -10.58 4.22
N LEU A 518 13.78 -10.67 5.46
CA LEU A 518 12.92 -11.76 5.89
C LEU A 518 11.50 -11.61 5.34
N LEU A 519 10.98 -10.38 5.18
CA LEU A 519 9.68 -10.12 4.52
C LEU A 519 9.66 -10.54 3.05
N ALA A 520 10.82 -10.65 2.38
CA ALA A 520 10.88 -11.18 1.02
C ALA A 520 10.70 -12.71 0.99
N ILE A 521 10.93 -13.42 2.10
CA ILE A 521 10.86 -14.88 2.16
C ILE A 521 9.45 -15.41 1.90
N PRO A 522 8.38 -14.91 2.54
CA PRO A 522 7.02 -15.36 2.20
C PRO A 522 6.70 -15.22 0.71
N GLY A 523 7.07 -14.09 0.09
CA GLY A 523 6.88 -13.87 -1.34
C GLY A 523 7.66 -14.86 -2.19
N LEU A 524 8.95 -15.09 -1.86
CA LEU A 524 9.78 -16.10 -2.52
C LEU A 524 9.17 -17.50 -2.41
N ILE A 525 8.67 -17.89 -1.24
CA ILE A 525 8.02 -19.20 -1.05
C ILE A 525 6.80 -19.32 -1.97
N PHE A 526 5.95 -18.29 -2.03
CA PHE A 526 4.80 -18.29 -2.94
C PHE A 526 5.25 -18.41 -4.40
N SER A 527 6.24 -17.64 -4.84
CA SER A 527 6.77 -17.73 -6.21
C SER A 527 7.36 -19.10 -6.52
N VAL A 528 8.09 -19.71 -5.58
CA VAL A 528 8.65 -21.05 -5.77
C VAL A 528 7.55 -22.10 -5.88
N LEU A 529 6.51 -22.02 -5.03
CA LEU A 529 5.35 -22.91 -5.14
C LEU A 529 4.61 -22.71 -6.48
N GLU A 530 4.54 -21.46 -6.95
CA GLU A 530 4.31 -20.99 -8.33
C GLU A 530 4.79 -21.98 -9.40
N TRP A 531 6.10 -22.24 -9.35
CA TRP A 531 6.78 -23.05 -10.36
C TRP A 531 6.30 -24.50 -10.45
N PHE A 532 5.67 -25.02 -9.41
CA PHE A 532 5.15 -26.38 -9.35
C PHE A 532 3.63 -26.45 -9.56
N SER A 533 2.97 -25.31 -9.78
CA SER A 533 1.51 -25.22 -9.94
C SER A 533 1.09 -25.58 -11.36
N ASP A 534 -0.06 -26.26 -11.49
CA ASP A 534 -0.73 -26.55 -12.78
C ASP A 534 -2.22 -26.29 -12.66
N GLU A 535 -2.83 -25.64 -13.65
CA GLU A 535 -4.25 -25.31 -13.60
C GLU A 535 -5.10 -26.59 -13.74
N PRO A 536 -6.00 -26.90 -12.77
CA PRO A 536 -6.83 -28.10 -12.85
C PRO A 536 -7.97 -27.93 -13.86
N ASP A 537 -8.29 -29.00 -14.58
CA ASP A 537 -9.44 -29.05 -15.53
C ASP A 537 -10.81 -28.66 -14.94
N LYS A 538 -10.95 -28.70 -13.60
CA LYS A 538 -12.16 -28.27 -12.88
C LYS A 538 -11.81 -27.47 -11.64
N ASP A 539 -12.32 -26.24 -11.57
CA ASP A 539 -12.22 -25.39 -10.38
C ASP A 539 -13.14 -25.96 -9.26
N TRP A 540 -12.57 -26.13 -8.07
CA TRP A 540 -13.31 -26.59 -6.89
C TRP A 540 -14.39 -25.60 -6.47
N LYS A 541 -14.26 -24.31 -6.84
CA LYS A 541 -15.26 -23.25 -6.59
C LYS A 541 -16.60 -23.50 -7.29
N GLU A 542 -16.60 -24.29 -8.36
CA GLU A 542 -17.84 -24.63 -9.08
C GLU A 542 -18.74 -25.56 -8.25
N SER A 543 -18.12 -26.39 -7.41
CA SER A 543 -18.85 -27.30 -6.51
C SER A 543 -19.67 -26.53 -5.46
N LYS A 544 -20.82 -27.07 -5.07
CA LYS A 544 -21.72 -26.41 -4.09
C LYS A 544 -21.04 -26.20 -2.73
N SER A 545 -20.24 -27.16 -2.27
CA SER A 545 -19.46 -27.05 -1.03
C SER A 545 -18.30 -26.06 -1.18
N GLY A 546 -17.58 -26.11 -2.30
CA GLY A 546 -16.47 -25.20 -2.59
C GLY A 546 -16.91 -23.75 -2.63
N ARG A 547 -18.05 -23.47 -3.27
CA ARG A 547 -18.63 -22.12 -3.33
C ARG A 547 -18.96 -21.55 -1.96
N TRP A 548 -19.52 -22.35 -1.05
CA TRP A 548 -19.80 -21.93 0.32
C TRP A 548 -18.52 -21.68 1.12
N THR A 549 -17.54 -22.58 1.00
CA THR A 549 -16.23 -22.40 1.63
C THR A 549 -15.55 -21.14 1.16
N TYR A 550 -15.54 -20.89 -0.16
CA TYR A 550 -14.97 -19.68 -0.75
C TYR A 550 -15.61 -18.40 -0.21
N ARG A 551 -16.94 -18.38 -0.06
CA ARG A 551 -17.66 -17.23 0.52
C ARG A 551 -17.30 -16.97 1.98
N ILE A 552 -17.33 -18.01 2.80
CA ILE A 552 -17.03 -17.89 4.23
C ILE A 552 -15.58 -17.43 4.39
N LEU A 553 -14.66 -18.04 3.65
CA LEU A 553 -13.24 -17.67 3.68
C LEU A 553 -13.03 -16.22 3.21
N GLY A 554 -13.72 -15.80 2.14
CA GLY A 554 -13.68 -14.42 1.64
C GLY A 554 -14.16 -13.40 2.68
N VAL A 555 -15.27 -13.69 3.40
CA VAL A 555 -15.77 -12.83 4.48
C VAL A 555 -14.77 -12.77 5.65
N ILE A 556 -14.20 -13.91 6.05
CA ILE A 556 -13.19 -13.97 7.11
C ILE A 556 -11.98 -13.11 6.74
N ILE A 557 -11.45 -13.25 5.52
CA ILE A 557 -10.30 -12.49 5.06
C ILE A 557 -10.62 -11.00 4.94
N PHE A 558 -11.83 -10.64 4.50
CA PHE A 558 -12.26 -9.26 4.49
C PHE A 558 -12.27 -8.66 5.90
N LEU A 559 -12.86 -9.36 6.88
CA LEU A 559 -12.88 -8.91 8.27
C LEU A 559 -11.46 -8.78 8.84
N LEU A 560 -10.59 -9.74 8.56
CA LEU A 560 -9.18 -9.67 8.95
C LEU A 560 -8.47 -8.48 8.32
N THR A 561 -8.73 -8.21 7.04
CA THR A 561 -8.18 -7.04 6.33
C THR A 561 -8.66 -5.74 6.96
N VAL A 562 -9.95 -5.63 7.30
CA VAL A 562 -10.49 -4.46 8.01
C VAL A 562 -9.77 -4.25 9.34
N GLN A 563 -9.56 -5.30 10.12
CA GLN A 563 -8.87 -5.19 11.41
C GLN A 563 -7.39 -4.81 11.24
N MET A 564 -6.73 -5.33 10.21
CA MET A 564 -5.36 -4.96 9.85
C MET A 564 -5.28 -3.46 9.51
N VAL A 565 -6.23 -2.95 8.72
CA VAL A 565 -6.30 -1.53 8.36
C VAL A 565 -6.58 -0.65 9.58
N ARG A 566 -7.36 -1.15 10.55
CA ARG A 566 -7.59 -0.46 11.83
C ARG A 566 -6.37 -0.50 12.77
N GLY A 567 -5.30 -1.19 12.41
CA GLY A 567 -4.10 -1.33 13.23
C GLY A 567 -4.25 -2.30 14.41
N VAL A 568 -5.22 -3.23 14.35
CA VAL A 568 -5.37 -4.28 15.35
C VAL A 568 -4.23 -5.28 15.19
N ASP A 569 -3.58 -5.65 16.29
CA ASP A 569 -2.57 -6.70 16.29
C ASP A 569 -3.21 -8.08 16.13
N LEU A 570 -3.31 -8.51 14.88
CA LEU A 570 -3.87 -9.80 14.50
C LEU A 570 -2.94 -10.96 14.88
N SER A 571 -1.64 -10.70 15.05
CA SER A 571 -0.68 -11.74 15.43
C SER A 571 -0.91 -12.19 16.87
N ALA A 572 -1.22 -11.25 17.77
CA ALA A 572 -1.58 -11.56 19.14
C ALA A 572 -2.86 -12.39 19.24
N TRP A 573 -3.84 -12.13 18.37
CA TRP A 573 -5.11 -12.85 18.35
C TRP A 573 -5.01 -14.25 17.74
N ILE A 574 -4.24 -14.41 16.65
CA ILE A 574 -4.18 -15.65 15.86
C ILE A 574 -3.09 -16.61 16.36
N LEU A 575 -1.91 -16.08 16.69
CA LEU A 575 -0.76 -16.88 17.07
C LEU A 575 -0.68 -17.08 18.60
N GLY A 576 -1.54 -16.42 19.37
CA GLY A 576 -1.50 -16.45 20.84
C GLY A 576 -0.21 -15.86 21.42
N LEU A 577 0.56 -15.15 20.60
CA LEU A 577 1.73 -14.40 21.01
C LEU A 577 1.23 -13.12 21.65
N SER A 578 1.00 -13.10 22.97
CA SER A 578 0.90 -11.80 23.63
C SER A 578 2.18 -11.06 23.32
N SER A 579 2.07 -9.88 22.70
CA SER A 579 3.15 -8.91 22.76
C SER A 579 3.42 -8.69 24.26
N GLY A 580 4.56 -9.21 24.70
CA GLY A 580 5.00 -9.18 26.10
C GLY A 580 6.00 -8.07 26.29
#